data_AF-A0A850PK43-F1
#
_entry.id   AF-A0A850PK43-F1
#
_cell.length_a   1.000
_cell.length_b   1.000
_cell.length_c   1.000
_cell.angle_alpha   90.00
_cell.angle_beta   90.00
_cell.angle_gamma   90.00
#
_symmetry.space_group_name_H-M   'P 1'
#
loop_
_entity.id
_entity.type
_entity.pdbx_description
1 polymer ?
#
loop_
_entity_poly.entity_id
_entity_poly.type
_entity_poly.pdbx_seq_one_letter_code
_entity_poly.pdbx_strand_id
1 'polypeptide(L)' 'MSIGVIGAGAWGTALALHAARGGAHVRLWSRDPLRP' A
#
# COMPACT_ATOMS: atom_id res chain seq x y z
N MET A 1 14.80 0.90 -2.73
CA MET A 1 13.72 1.21 -3.69
C MET A 1 12.48 1.62 -2.90
N SER A 2 11.83 2.73 -3.26
CA SER A 2 10.62 3.22 -2.58
C SER A 2 9.41 3.07 -3.49
N ILE A 3 8.33 2.49 -2.99
CA ILE A 3 7.11 2.17 -3.76
C ILE A 3 5.89 2.78 -3.06
N GLY A 4 5.14 3.61 -3.80
CA GLY A 4 3.82 4.08 -3.38
C GLY A 4 2.73 3.18 -3.94
N VAL A 5 1.83 2.69 -3.09
CA VAL A 5 0.64 1.95 -3.51
C VAL A 5 -0.60 2.78 -3.19
N ILE A 6 -1.43 3.05 -4.19
CA ILE A 6 -2.66 3.84 -4.04
C ILE A 6 -3.86 2.89 -4.03
N GLY A 7 -4.64 2.95 -2.96
CA GLY A 7 -5.80 2.10 -2.69
C GLY A 7 -5.47 0.94 -1.74
N ALA A 8 -6.09 0.91 -0.55
CA ALA A 8 -5.98 -0.19 0.41
C ALA A 8 -7.08 -1.26 0.21
N GLY A 9 -7.45 -1.54 -1.03
CA GLY A 9 -8.30 -2.70 -1.36
C GLY A 9 -7.51 -4.02 -1.29
N ALA A 10 -8.15 -5.14 -1.60
CA ALA A 10 -7.54 -6.47 -1.55
C ALA A 10 -6.23 -6.55 -2.36
N TRP A 11 -6.26 -6.06 -3.60
CA TRP A 11 -5.11 -6.07 -4.51
C TRP A 11 -3.99 -5.11 -4.09
N GLY A 12 -4.33 -3.87 -3.69
CA GLY A 12 -3.34 -2.90 -3.24
C GLY A 12 -2.62 -3.35 -1.96
N THR A 13 -3.35 -3.97 -1.04
CA THR A 13 -2.78 -4.54 0.18
C THR A 13 -1.85 -5.72 -0.13
N ALA A 14 -2.27 -6.64 -1.01
CA ALA A 14 -1.45 -7.76 -1.44
C ALA A 14 -0.17 -7.31 -2.14
N LEU A 15 -0.27 -6.33 -3.05
CA LEU A 15 0.89 -5.74 -3.73
C LEU A 15 1.85 -5.07 -2.75
N ALA A 16 1.32 -4.27 -1.81
CA ALA A 16 2.14 -3.60 -0.80
C ALA A 16 2.91 -4.60 0.07
N LEU A 17 2.25 -5.68 0.50
CA LEU A 17 2.87 -6.77 1.25
C LEU A 17 3.94 -7.50 0.44
N HIS A 18 3.68 -7.78 -0.84
CA HIS A 18 4.63 -8.47 -1.70
C HIS A 18 5.90 -7.62 -1.93
N ALA A 19 5.71 -6.33 -2.22
CA ALA A 19 6.81 -5.37 -2.36
C ALA A 19 7.61 -5.19 -1.06
N ALA A 20 6.94 -5.09 0.09
CA ALA A 20 7.62 -4.97 1.39
C ALA A 20 8.43 -6.24 1.73
N ARG A 21 7.90 -7.42 1.43
CA ARG A 21 8.63 -8.69 1.57
C ARG A 21 9.85 -8.79 0.65
N GLY A 22 9.81 -8.13 -0.50
CA GLY A 22 10.97 -7.98 -1.39
C GLY A 22 12.00 -6.94 -0.93
N GLY A 23 11.83 -6.33 0.24
CA GLY A 23 12.76 -5.34 0.81
C GLY A 23 12.54 -3.90 0.32
N ALA A 24 11.44 -3.62 -0.39
CA ALA A 24 11.11 -2.25 -0.77
C ALA A 24 10.53 -1.47 0.41
N HIS A 25 10.83 -0.17 0.48
CA HIS A 25 10.14 0.75 1.38
C HIS A 25 8.78 1.10 0.77
N VAL A 26 7.70 0.57 1.35
CA VAL A 26 6.35 0.73 0.81
C VAL A 26 5.54 1.74 1.62
N ARG A 27 4.84 2.64 0.92
CA ARG A 27 3.81 3.49 1.50
C ARG A 27 2.47 3.16 0.86
N LEU A 28 1.55 2.58 1.65
CA LEU A 28 0.18 2.31 1.22
C LEU A 28 -0.70 3.52 1.55
N TRP A 29 -1.34 4.07 0.52
CA TRP A 29 -2.25 5.20 0.63
C TRP A 29 -3.68 4.74 0.40
N SER A 30 -4.59 5.21 1.24
CA SER A 30 -6.02 4.96 1.13
C SER A 30 -6.75 6.26 1.38
N ARG A 31 -7.77 6.55 0.57
CA ARG A 31 -8.72 7.60 0.89
C ARG A 31 -9.84 6.96 1.69
N ASP A 32 -9.89 7.27 2.97
CA ASP A 32 -11.03 6.95 3.82
C ASP A 32 -11.82 8.25 4.09
N PRO A 33 -12.87 8.55 3.30
CA PRO A 33 -13.68 9.74 3.48
C PRO A 33 -14.56 9.69 4.74
N LEU A 34 -14.63 8.54 5.42
CA LEU A 34 -15.43 8.34 6.62
C LEU A 34 -14.59 8.46 7.90
N ARG A 35 -13.27 8.57 7.78
CA ARG A 35 -12.36 8.82 8.91
C ARG A 35 -12.16 10.34 9.07
N PRO A 36 -12.52 10.92 10.23
CA PRO A 36 -12.37 12.36 10.48
C PRO A 36 -10.89 12.79 10.53
#